data_AF-H0BYD2-F1
#
_entry.id   AF-H0BYD2-F1
#
_cell.length_a   1.000
_cell.length_b   1.000
_cell.length_c   1.000
_cell.angle_alpha   90.00
_cell.angle_beta   90.00
_cell.angle_gamma   90.00
#
_symmetry.space_group_name_H-M   'P 1'
#
loop_
_entity.id
_entity.type
_entity.pdbx_description
1 polymer ?
#
loop_
_entity_poly.entity_id
_entity_poly.type
_entity_poly.pdbx_seq_one_letter_code
_entity_poly.pdbx_strand_id
1 'polypeptide(L)'
;MNDNELRRARWAIRTFGWLAVLFGLLLMAWNWQALQRPDIAMRCQQELTTSDECKRTGIYAGAVFALLGLPLVCVRKSWLNRHLRRSNYLPDSVQ
;
A
#
# COMPACT_ATOMS: atom_id res chain seq x y z
N MET A 1 11.14 -20.85 -14.71
CA MET A 1 10.41 -19.57 -14.79
C MET A 1 10.93 -18.76 -15.97
N ASN A 2 10.07 -18.42 -16.93
CA ASN A 2 10.45 -17.75 -18.17
C ASN A 2 10.68 -16.24 -17.90
N ASP A 3 11.58 -15.56 -18.63
CA ASP A 3 11.92 -14.14 -18.40
C ASP A 3 10.70 -13.21 -18.46
N ASN A 4 9.69 -13.61 -19.24
CA ASN A 4 8.42 -12.91 -19.39
C ASN A 4 7.58 -12.94 -18.11
N GLU A 5 7.57 -14.05 -17.38
CA GLU A 5 6.84 -14.19 -16.11
C GLU A 5 7.50 -13.36 -15.01
N LEU A 6 8.83 -13.34 -14.98
CA LEU A 6 9.61 -12.54 -14.03
C LEU A 6 9.44 -11.03 -14.28
N ARG A 7 9.22 -10.62 -15.54
CA ARG A 7 8.86 -9.23 -15.87
C ARG A 7 7.43 -8.90 -15.46
N ARG A 8 6.46 -9.78 -15.72
CA ARG A 8 5.06 -9.58 -15.32
C ARG A 8 4.90 -9.48 -13.80
N ALA A 9 5.54 -10.37 -13.04
CA ALA A 9 5.52 -10.33 -11.57
C ALA A 9 6.13 -9.03 -11.02
N ARG A 10 7.26 -8.57 -11.59
CA ARG A 10 7.86 -7.27 -11.24
C ARG A 10 6.92 -6.11 -11.49
N TRP A 11 6.29 -6.12 -12.66
CA TRP A 11 5.39 -5.06 -13.06
C TRP A 11 4.19 -5.04 -12.10
N ALA A 12 3.54 -6.18 -11.88
CA ALA A 12 2.43 -6.31 -10.94
C ALA A 12 2.76 -5.78 -9.53
N ILE A 13 3.88 -6.19 -8.93
CA ILE A 13 4.29 -5.72 -7.59
C ILE A 13 4.50 -4.21 -7.57
N ARG A 14 5.13 -3.66 -8.60
CA ARG A 14 5.35 -2.22 -8.70
C ARG A 14 4.03 -1.46 -8.88
N THR A 15 3.10 -1.99 -9.68
CA THR A 15 1.77 -1.40 -9.88
C THR A 15 0.95 -1.44 -8.58
N PHE A 16 0.95 -2.57 -7.85
CA PHE A 16 0.32 -2.67 -6.54
C PHE A 16 0.93 -1.69 -5.53
N GLY A 17 2.26 -1.54 -5.51
CA GLY A 17 2.92 -0.55 -4.68
C GLY A 17 2.46 0.87 -4.99
N TRP A 18 2.40 1.24 -6.27
CA TRP A 18 1.91 2.56 -6.70
C TRP A 18 0.45 2.79 -6.34
N LEU A 19 -0.41 1.79 -6.51
CA LEU A 19 -1.81 1.87 -6.11
C LEU A 19 -1.95 2.09 -4.60
N ALA A 20 -1.17 1.40 -3.77
CA ALA A 20 -1.16 1.60 -2.32
C ALA A 20 -0.68 3.01 -1.93
N VAL A 21 0.35 3.53 -2.61
CA VAL A 21 0.84 4.91 -2.39
C VAL A 21 -0.23 5.93 -2.77
N LEU A 22 -0.83 5.80 -3.96
CA LEU A 22 -1.88 6.70 -4.43
C LEU A 22 -3.10 6.67 -3.51
N PHE A 23 -3.52 5.48 -3.08
CA PHE A 23 -4.63 5.32 -2.15
C PHE A 23 -4.34 5.95 -0.79
N GLY A 24 -3.13 5.75 -0.25
CA GLY A 24 -2.70 6.38 1.00
C GLY A 24 -2.67 7.91 0.91
N LEU A 25 -2.14 8.46 -0.19
CA LEU A 25 -2.13 9.90 -0.46
C LEU A 25 -3.55 10.48 -0.63
N LEU A 26 -4.44 9.74 -1.30
CA LEU A 26 -5.82 10.16 -1.49
C LEU A 26 -6.56 10.21 -0.15
N LEU A 27 -6.42 9.19 0.69
CA LEU A 27 -6.94 9.20 2.06
C LEU A 27 -6.37 10.36 2.86
N MET A 28 -5.06 10.60 2.78
CA MET A 28 -4.41 11.68 3.49
C MET A 28 -4.96 13.06 3.06
N ALA A 29 -5.10 13.29 1.75
CA ALA A 29 -5.65 14.53 1.20
C ALA A 29 -7.14 14.71 1.56
N TRP A 30 -7.94 13.64 1.49
CA TRP A 30 -9.35 13.68 1.87
C TRP A 30 -9.53 14.04 3.35
N ASN A 31 -8.79 13.36 4.23
CA ASN A 31 -8.87 13.62 5.66
C ASN A 31 -8.31 15.00 6.03
N TRP A 32 -7.28 15.47 5.31
CA TRP A 32 -6.77 16.84 5.45
C TRP A 32 -7.81 17.89 5.07
N GLN A 33 -8.50 17.73 3.94
CA GLN A 33 -9.58 18.64 3.55
C GLN A 33 -10.72 18.64 4.57
N ALA A 34 -11.08 17.47 5.09
CA ALA A 34 -12.11 17.36 6.10
C ALA A 34 -11.68 17.92 7.47
N LEU A 35 -10.37 17.98 7.77
CA LEU A 35 -9.86 18.71 8.94
C LEU A 35 -10.06 20.23 8.81
N GLN A 36 -9.94 20.76 7.59
CA GLN A 36 -10.20 22.18 7.30
C GLN A 36 -11.70 22.52 7.30
N ARG A 37 -12.58 21.51 7.30
CA ARG A 37 -14.03 21.63 7.21
C ARG A 37 -14.71 21.12 8.49
N PRO A 38 -15.15 22.01 9.39
CA PRO A 38 -15.76 21.60 10.66
C PRO A 38 -17.13 20.91 10.47
N ASP A 39 -17.77 21.09 9.32
CA ASP A 39 -19.07 20.54 8.92
C ASP A 39 -19.02 19.07 8.48
N ILE A 40 -17.84 18.53 8.16
CA ILE A 40 -17.70 17.14 7.69
C ILE A 40 -17.56 16.21 8.89
N ALA A 41 -18.60 15.42 9.15
CA ALA A 41 -18.58 14.31 10.09
C ALA A 41 -17.88 13.10 9.46
N MET A 42 -17.04 12.41 10.24
CA MET A 42 -16.39 11.16 9.85
C MET A 42 -16.84 10.01 10.74
N ARG A 43 -16.83 8.80 10.18
CA ARG A 43 -17.00 7.58 10.97
C ARG A 43 -15.66 7.09 11.48
N CYS A 44 -15.45 7.19 12.80
CA CYS A 44 -14.36 6.52 13.49
C CYS A 44 -14.93 5.47 14.43
N GLN A 45 -14.42 4.24 14.37
CA GLN A 45 -14.85 3.15 15.26
C GLN A 45 -16.39 2.99 15.36
N GLN A 46 -17.08 3.07 14.22
CA GLN A 46 -18.54 2.99 14.08
C GLN A 46 -19.34 4.18 14.65
N GLU A 47 -18.70 5.22 15.17
CA GLU A 47 -19.35 6.43 15.67
C GLU A 47 -19.15 7.60 14.68
N LEU A 48 -20.23 8.33 14.38
CA LEU A 48 -20.13 9.58 13.59
C LEU A 48 -19.67 10.69 14.52
N THR A 49 -18.45 11.20 14.31
CA THR A 49 -17.91 12.31 15.10
C THR A 49 -17.27 13.37 14.20
N THR A 50 -17.28 14.61 14.67
CA THR A 50 -16.55 15.74 14.06
C THR A 50 -15.22 16.01 14.75
N SER A 51 -14.82 15.16 15.72
CA SER A 51 -13.58 15.31 16.48
C SER A 51 -12.35 15.38 15.57
N ASP A 52 -11.49 16.38 15.83
CA ASP A 52 -10.22 16.57 15.13
C ASP A 52 -9.27 15.36 15.29
N GLU A 53 -9.36 14.64 16.41
CA GLU A 53 -8.56 13.45 16.67
C GLU A 53 -8.91 12.31 15.70
N CYS A 54 -10.21 12.13 15.42
CA CYS A 54 -10.68 11.14 14.45
C CYS A 54 -10.16 11.47 13.05
N LYS A 55 -10.27 12.75 12.64
CA LYS A 55 -9.78 13.22 11.34
C LYS A 55 -8.26 13.03 11.20
N ARG A 56 -7.49 13.32 12.26
CA ARG A 56 -6.04 13.06 12.30
C ARG A 56 -5.71 11.58 12.19
N THR A 57 -6.49 10.72 12.84
CA THR A 57 -6.32 9.26 12.74
C THR A 57 -6.45 8.78 11.29
N GLY A 58 -7.39 9.35 10.52
CA GLY A 58 -7.52 9.08 9.09
C GLY A 58 -6.31 9.52 8.26
N ILE A 59 -5.71 10.68 8.59
CA ILE A 59 -4.46 11.16 7.97
C ILE A 59 -3.32 10.18 8.27
N TYR A 60 -3.16 9.75 9.52
CA TYR A 60 -2.12 8.79 9.92
C TYR A 60 -2.30 7.44 9.23
N ALA A 61 -3.54 6.94 9.13
CA ALA A 61 -3.82 5.71 8.39
C ALA A 61 -3.40 5.85 6.91
N GLY A 62 -3.76 6.95 6.26
CA GLY A 62 -3.33 7.25 4.89
C GLY A 62 -1.80 7.30 4.74
N ALA A 63 -1.10 7.96 5.68
CA ALA A 63 0.35 8.03 5.71
C ALA A 63 1.01 6.65 5.89
N VAL A 64 0.46 5.79 6.75
CA VAL A 64 0.94 4.40 6.93
C VAL A 64 0.79 3.62 5.62
N PHE A 65 -0.36 3.70 4.95
CA PHE A 65 -0.55 3.05 3.65
C PHE A 65 0.45 3.55 2.60
N ALA A 66 0.71 4.85 2.54
CA ALA A 66 1.69 5.42 1.63
C ALA A 66 3.12 4.95 1.95
N LEU A 67 3.49 4.91 3.22
CA LEU A 67 4.80 4.44 3.69
C LEU A 67 5.01 2.94 3.46
N LEU A 68 3.96 2.11 3.55
CA LEU A 68 4.05 0.68 3.23
C LEU A 68 4.07 0.40 1.72
N GLY A 69 3.41 1.25 0.92
CA GLY A 69 3.43 1.16 -0.54
C GLY A 69 4.78 1.55 -1.17
N LEU A 70 5.50 2.50 -0.58
CA LEU A 70 6.81 2.97 -1.06
C LEU A 70 7.87 1.86 -1.20
N PRO A 71 8.09 1.00 -0.19
CA PRO A 71 8.96 -0.16 -0.29
C PRO A 71 8.60 -1.09 -1.44
N LEU A 72 7.30 -1.28 -1.73
CA LEU A 72 6.82 -2.13 -2.83
C LEU A 72 7.17 -1.53 -4.20
N VAL A 73 7.08 -0.21 -4.35
CA VAL A 73 7.52 0.53 -5.55
C VAL A 73 9.05 0.48 -5.70
N CYS A 74 9.75 0.60 -4.57
CA CYS A 74 11.20 0.65 -4.48
C CYS A 74 11.86 -0.73 -4.34
N VAL A 75 11.13 -1.84 -4.42
CA VAL A 75 11.70 -3.20 -4.33
C VAL A 75 12.84 -3.30 -5.34
N ARG A 76 14.07 -3.32 -4.82
CA ARG A 76 15.27 -3.40 -5.63
C ARG A 76 15.24 -4.73 -6.38
N LYS A 77 15.64 -4.65 -7.66
CA LYS A 77 15.82 -5.78 -8.59
C LYS A 77 16.50 -6.98 -7.91
N SER A 78 17.43 -6.75 -6.97
CA SER A 78 18.21 -7.77 -6.25
C SER A 78 17.46 -8.53 -5.14
N TRP A 79 16.42 -7.94 -4.54
CA TRP A 79 15.62 -8.62 -3.51
C TRP A 79 14.57 -9.52 -4.16
N LEU A 80 13.90 -9.00 -5.21
CA LEU A 80 12.90 -9.77 -5.95
C LEU A 80 13.53 -10.95 -6.70
N ASN A 81 14.72 -10.78 -7.29
CA ASN A 81 15.42 -11.89 -7.94
C ASN A 81 15.83 -12.98 -6.94
N ARG A 82 16.16 -12.63 -5.70
CA ARG A 82 16.50 -13.61 -4.65
C ARG A 82 15.27 -14.39 -4.19
N HIS A 83 14.14 -13.73 -3.94
CA HIS A 83 12.93 -14.41 -3.48
C HIS A 83 12.20 -15.19 -4.59
N LEU A 84 12.11 -14.67 -5.82
CA LEU A 84 11.52 -15.41 -6.94
C LEU A 84 12.35 -16.63 -7.34
N ARG A 85 13.68 -16.55 -7.24
CA ARG A 85 14.54 -17.71 -7.48
C ARG A 85 14.37 -18.76 -6.37
N ARG A 86 14.25 -18.33 -5.10
CA ARG A 86 14.01 -19.22 -3.94
C ARG A 86 12.65 -19.93 -4.00
N SER A 87 11.61 -19.28 -4.52
CA SER A 87 10.29 -19.92 -4.73
C SER A 87 10.31 -21.04 -5.76
N ASN A 88 11.29 -21.07 -6.68
CA ASN A 88 11.48 -22.15 -7.65
C ASN A 88 12.47 -23.24 -7.16
N TYR A 89 12.98 -23.13 -5.92
CA TYR A 89 13.76 -24.17 -5.25
C TYR A 89 12.92 -24.95 -4.23
N LEU A 90 11.59 -24.95 -4.34
CA LEU A 90 10.85 -26.11 -3.86
C LEU A 90 11.12 -27.22 -4.89
N PRO A 91 11.82 -28.30 -4.51
CA PRO A 91 12.09 -29.38 -5.43
C PRO A 91 10.76 -29.97 -5.90
N ASP A 92 10.67 -30.30 -7.19
CA ASP A 92 9.67 -31.18 -7.80
C ASP A 92 9.71 -32.61 -7.21
N SER A 93 10.08 -32.78 -5.94
CA SER A 93 10.21 -34.08 -5.27
C SER A 93 8.97 -34.47 -4.46
N VAL A 94 7.82 -33.88 -4.76
CA VAL A 94 6.51 -34.35 -4.29
C VAL A 94 5.57 -34.45 -5.49
N GLN A 95 5.93 -35.32 -6.45
CA GLN A 95 5.02 -35.97 -7.38
C GLN A 95 5.41 -37.45 -7.50
#